data_AF-A0A0B2VIG9-F1
#
_entry.id   AF-A0A0B2VIG9-F1
#
_cell.length_a   1.000
_cell.length_b   1.000
_cell.length_c   1.000
_cell.angle_alpha   90.00
_cell.angle_beta   90.00
_cell.angle_gamma   90.00
#
_symmetry.space_group_name_H-M   'P 1'
#
loop_
_entity.id
_entity.type
_entity.pdbx_description
1 polymer ?
#
loop_
_entity_poly.entity_id
_entity_poly.type
_entity_poly.pdbx_seq_one_letter_code
_entity_poly.pdbx_strand_id
1 'polypeptide(L)'
;MNAPGTVYDSEAVRNLDIWAIEFTPSFRGGMRAWNRTVQFWLANYVYKRVPRDFGVLLTMSVSAYWHGVHPGYYLSFLTVPLCTLAEDQILSIVPRDENGNVPLLFSVFWYIVRQLGFTLMASGFLLLTWQDTIRYWDSVHFHVHWIMVTVIIFAWLYKTLHYAGGTVRNKNSTRNIKVEGNSHNPISTDSKHEETEETKRVEGTKKAR
;
A
#
# COMPACT_ATOMS: atom_id res chain seq x y z
N MET A 1 -17.62 41.10 -4.22
CA MET A 1 -18.68 40.45 -5.02
C MET A 1 -17.99 39.59 -6.06
N ASN A 2 -18.34 38.31 -6.16
CA ASN A 2 -17.64 37.36 -7.04
C ASN A 2 -17.79 37.76 -8.52
N ALA A 3 -16.85 37.32 -9.38
CA ALA A 3 -16.82 37.69 -10.79
C ALA A 3 -18.07 37.17 -11.56
N PRO A 4 -18.59 37.93 -12.53
CA PRO A 4 -19.67 37.44 -13.40
C PRO A 4 -19.19 36.22 -14.20
N GLY A 5 -19.96 35.12 -14.17
CA GLY A 5 -19.59 33.83 -14.78
C GLY A 5 -19.04 32.79 -13.81
N THR A 6 -18.95 33.09 -12.50
CA THR A 6 -18.59 32.08 -11.50
C THR A 6 -19.70 31.03 -11.41
N VAL A 7 -19.43 29.81 -11.89
CA VAL A 7 -20.33 28.66 -11.69
C VAL A 7 -20.16 28.21 -10.25
N TYR A 8 -21.23 28.37 -9.46
CA TYR A 8 -21.24 27.91 -8.08
C TYR A 8 -21.50 26.42 -8.06
N ASP A 9 -20.54 25.65 -7.56
CA ASP A 9 -20.69 24.24 -7.29
C ASP A 9 -20.79 24.01 -5.78
N SER A 10 -21.78 23.22 -5.36
CA SER A 10 -22.01 22.83 -3.98
C SER A 10 -21.14 21.66 -3.52
N GLU A 11 -20.23 21.15 -4.36
CA GLU A 11 -19.30 20.06 -3.98
C GLU A 11 -18.53 20.34 -2.68
N ALA A 12 -18.20 21.59 -2.37
CA ALA A 12 -17.54 21.96 -1.11
C ALA A 12 -18.41 21.75 0.15
N VAL A 13 -19.74 21.72 -0.01
CA VAL A 13 -20.73 21.49 1.06
C VAL A 13 -21.18 20.02 1.09
N ARG A 14 -20.88 19.24 0.03
CA ARG A 14 -21.26 17.82 -0.06
C ARG A 14 -20.35 16.97 0.82
N ASN A 15 -20.75 16.80 2.08
CA ASN A 15 -19.97 16.07 3.08
C ASN A 15 -20.10 14.53 2.99
N LEU A 16 -21.19 14.04 2.42
CA LEU A 16 -21.49 12.61 2.30
C LEU A 16 -21.77 12.22 0.85
N ASP A 17 -21.23 11.08 0.43
CA ASP A 17 -21.56 10.43 -0.83
C ASP A 17 -22.08 9.02 -0.56
N ILE A 18 -23.41 8.90 -0.52
CA ILE A 18 -24.12 7.69 -0.12
C ILE A 18 -23.76 6.53 -1.05
N TRP A 19 -23.74 6.77 -2.36
CA TRP A 19 -23.42 5.73 -3.34
C TRP A 19 -22.00 5.22 -3.16
N ALA A 20 -21.04 6.12 -2.93
CA ALA A 20 -19.66 5.72 -2.69
C ALA A 20 -19.48 5.02 -1.34
N ILE A 21 -20.23 5.38 -0.30
CA ILE A 21 -20.19 4.69 1.01
C ILE A 21 -20.74 3.26 0.87
N GLU A 22 -21.91 3.11 0.24
CA GLU A 22 -22.63 1.84 0.19
C GLU A 22 -22.00 0.84 -0.79
N PHE A 23 -21.58 1.31 -1.98
CA PHE A 23 -21.22 0.42 -3.10
C PHE A 23 -19.72 0.29 -3.37
N THR A 24 -18.86 1.11 -2.77
CA THR A 24 -17.42 1.02 -3.06
C THR A 24 -16.81 -0.22 -2.42
N PRO A 25 -16.18 -1.13 -3.17
CA PRO A 25 -15.57 -2.32 -2.58
C PRO A 25 -14.36 -1.96 -1.70
N SER A 26 -13.72 -0.80 -1.94
CA SER A 26 -12.57 -0.36 -1.14
C SER A 26 -12.95 0.24 0.21
N PHE A 27 -12.28 -0.23 1.26
CA PHE A 27 -12.38 0.30 2.62
C PHE A 27 -11.94 1.77 2.68
N ARG A 28 -10.80 2.12 2.03
CA ARG A 28 -10.37 3.52 1.93
C ARG A 28 -11.36 4.38 1.15
N GLY A 29 -11.94 3.85 0.09
CA GLY A 29 -12.94 4.53 -0.70
C GLY A 29 -14.17 4.91 0.13
N GLY A 30 -14.72 3.93 0.86
CA GLY A 30 -15.86 4.15 1.76
C GLY A 30 -15.54 5.18 2.85
N MET A 31 -14.36 5.09 3.48
CA MET A 31 -13.94 6.05 4.51
C MET A 31 -13.76 7.47 3.97
N ARG A 32 -13.26 7.65 2.74
CA ARG A 32 -13.10 8.97 2.11
C ARG A 32 -14.45 9.58 1.70
N ALA A 33 -15.41 8.74 1.36
CA ALA A 33 -16.76 9.18 0.99
C ALA A 33 -17.59 9.59 2.21
N TRP A 34 -17.24 9.08 3.40
CA TRP A 34 -17.84 9.44 4.67
C TRP A 34 -17.17 10.68 5.29
N ASN A 35 -17.93 11.76 5.47
CA ASN A 35 -17.49 13.00 6.10
C ASN A 35 -16.26 13.63 5.41
N ARG A 36 -16.42 13.93 4.12
CA ARG A 36 -15.38 14.45 3.21
C ARG A 36 -14.66 15.68 3.75
N THR A 37 -15.36 16.59 4.43
CA THR A 37 -14.73 17.80 5.00
C THR A 37 -13.74 17.44 6.11
N VAL A 38 -14.09 16.51 6.99
CA VAL A 38 -13.18 16.02 8.04
C VAL A 38 -12.04 15.21 7.43
N GLN A 39 -12.31 14.37 6.42
CA GLN A 39 -11.27 13.64 5.70
C GLN A 39 -10.27 14.59 5.03
N PHE A 40 -10.76 15.68 4.42
CA PHE A 40 -9.90 16.72 3.84
C PHE A 40 -9.06 17.41 4.91
N TRP A 41 -9.65 17.75 6.07
CA TRP A 41 -8.92 18.35 7.18
C TRP A 41 -7.84 17.40 7.73
N LEU A 42 -8.19 16.14 8.03
CA LEU A 42 -7.25 15.12 8.48
C LEU A 42 -6.11 14.89 7.48
N ALA A 43 -6.43 14.82 6.18
CA ALA A 43 -5.43 14.62 5.14
C ALA A 43 -4.42 15.77 5.05
N ASN A 44 -4.88 17.03 5.16
CA ASN A 44 -4.02 18.20 4.98
C ASN A 44 -3.26 18.62 6.25
N TYR A 45 -3.89 18.46 7.42
CA TYR A 45 -3.35 18.98 8.67
C TYR A 45 -2.71 17.91 9.56
N VAL A 46 -3.09 16.64 9.41
CA VAL A 46 -2.55 15.54 10.23
C VAL A 46 -1.69 14.61 9.39
N TYR A 47 -2.28 13.93 8.40
CA TYR A 47 -1.63 12.86 7.62
C TYR A 47 -0.33 13.32 6.93
N LYS A 48 -0.33 14.52 6.33
CA LYS A 48 0.86 15.08 5.67
C LYS A 48 1.99 15.49 6.64
N ARG A 49 1.69 15.63 7.93
CA ARG A 49 2.64 16.12 8.95
C ARG A 49 3.24 15.03 9.82
N VAL A 50 2.75 13.79 9.70
CA VAL A 50 3.21 12.63 10.46
C VAL A 50 4.15 11.75 9.62
N PRO A 51 5.03 10.94 10.26
CA PRO A 51 5.84 9.96 9.55
C PRO A 51 4.97 9.03 8.70
N ARG A 52 5.43 8.70 7.49
CA ARG A 52 4.66 7.90 6.52
C ARG A 52 4.28 6.52 7.05
N ASP A 53 5.18 5.89 7.80
CA ASP A 53 5.00 4.52 8.31
C ASP A 53 3.82 4.40 9.28
N PHE A 54 3.55 5.45 10.06
CA PHE A 54 2.45 5.49 11.03
C PHE A 54 1.34 6.45 10.62
N GLY A 55 1.33 6.90 9.36
CA GLY A 55 0.49 8.01 8.91
C GLY A 55 -0.99 7.75 9.12
N VAL A 56 -1.47 6.57 8.70
CA VAL A 56 -2.89 6.18 8.84
C VAL A 56 -3.25 5.96 10.32
N LEU A 57 -2.38 5.28 11.07
CA LEU A 57 -2.60 5.00 12.49
C LEU A 57 -2.75 6.29 13.30
N LEU A 58 -1.80 7.22 13.17
CA LEU A 58 -1.83 8.50 13.88
C LEU A 58 -2.99 9.37 13.43
N THR A 59 -3.31 9.38 12.14
CA THR A 59 -4.46 10.14 11.62
C THR A 59 -5.77 9.63 12.20
N MET A 60 -5.94 8.30 12.28
CA MET A 60 -7.13 7.69 12.87
C MET A 60 -7.19 7.86 14.39
N SER A 61 -6.05 7.88 15.09
CA SER A 61 -5.99 8.23 16.52
C SER A 61 -6.41 9.67 16.79
N VAL A 62 -5.98 10.63 15.94
CA VAL A 62 -6.43 12.02 16.03
C VAL A 62 -7.92 12.13 15.71
N SER A 63 -8.41 11.36 14.73
CA SER A 63 -9.85 11.26 14.44
C SER A 63 -10.64 10.76 15.66
N ALA A 64 -10.17 9.72 16.34
CA ALA A 64 -10.79 9.21 17.56
C ALA A 64 -10.82 10.27 18.66
N TYR A 65 -9.69 10.95 18.89
CA TYR A 65 -9.60 12.03 19.86
C TYR A 65 -10.55 13.19 19.56
N TRP A 66 -10.73 13.55 18.28
CA TRP A 66 -11.68 14.56 17.86
C TRP A 66 -13.14 14.19 18.18
N HIS A 67 -13.48 12.91 18.14
CA HIS A 67 -14.80 12.42 18.55
C HIS A 67 -14.99 12.36 20.08
N GLY A 68 -13.90 12.18 20.83
CA GLY A 68 -13.88 12.27 22.29
C GLY A 68 -12.94 11.26 22.95
N VAL A 69 -12.77 11.36 24.27
CA VAL A 69 -11.88 10.49 25.06
C VAL A 69 -12.61 9.22 25.55
N HIS A 70 -13.52 8.68 24.72
CA HIS A 70 -14.24 7.46 25.01
C HIS A 70 -13.55 6.24 24.39
N PRO A 71 -13.32 5.15 25.13
CA PRO A 71 -12.60 3.97 24.62
C PRO A 71 -13.20 3.35 23.35
N GLY A 72 -14.53 3.39 23.18
CA GLY A 72 -15.20 2.85 21.99
C GLY A 72 -14.78 3.55 20.68
N TYR A 73 -14.50 4.85 20.72
CA TYR A 73 -13.99 5.58 19.55
C TYR A 73 -12.62 5.06 19.13
N TYR A 74 -11.70 4.88 20.09
CA TYR A 74 -10.37 4.35 19.79
C TYR A 74 -10.44 2.95 19.19
N LEU A 75 -11.25 2.05 19.76
CA LEU A 75 -11.45 0.71 19.22
C LEU A 75 -11.93 0.73 17.76
N SER A 76 -12.90 1.60 17.47
CA SER A 76 -13.50 1.73 16.14
C SER A 76 -12.51 2.27 15.12
N PHE A 77 -11.87 3.41 15.42
CA PHE A 77 -10.95 4.06 14.51
C PHE A 77 -9.64 3.30 14.34
N LEU A 78 -9.15 2.59 15.36
CA LEU A 78 -7.96 1.74 15.25
C LEU A 78 -8.20 0.45 14.43
N THR A 79 -9.47 0.08 14.21
CA THR A 79 -9.83 -0.99 13.27
C THR A 79 -9.57 -0.56 11.82
N VAL A 80 -9.67 0.75 11.50
CA VAL A 80 -9.47 1.28 10.14
C VAL A 80 -8.05 1.02 9.60
N PRO A 81 -6.95 1.35 10.30
CA PRO A 81 -5.60 0.99 9.89
C PRO A 81 -5.43 -0.50 9.60
N LEU A 82 -6.00 -1.37 10.44
CA LEU A 82 -5.94 -2.82 10.25
C LEU A 82 -6.63 -3.26 8.96
N CYS A 83 -7.86 -2.80 8.72
CA CYS A 83 -8.63 -3.12 7.52
C CYS A 83 -7.95 -2.58 6.24
N THR A 84 -7.46 -1.34 6.29
CA THR A 84 -6.77 -0.72 5.14
C THR A 84 -5.42 -1.37 4.84
N LEU A 85 -4.72 -1.87 5.86
CA LEU A 85 -3.50 -2.66 5.67
C LEU A 85 -3.82 -4.01 5.02
N ALA A 86 -4.85 -4.72 5.50
CA ALA A 86 -5.28 -5.97 4.89
C ALA A 86 -5.69 -5.78 3.42
N GLU A 87 -6.40 -4.69 3.12
CA GLU A 87 -6.76 -4.27 1.77
C GLU A 87 -5.53 -4.10 0.85
N ASP A 88 -4.51 -3.38 1.30
CA ASP A 88 -3.29 -3.18 0.51
C ASP A 88 -2.56 -4.50 0.23
N GLN A 89 -2.50 -5.37 1.23
CA GLN A 89 -1.80 -6.63 1.10
C GLN A 89 -2.51 -7.56 0.11
N ILE A 90 -3.84 -7.66 0.17
CA ILE A 90 -4.58 -8.53 -0.76
C ILE A 90 -4.60 -7.95 -2.18
N LEU A 91 -4.83 -6.63 -2.34
CA LEU A 91 -4.88 -5.98 -3.66
C LEU A 91 -3.52 -5.98 -4.38
N SER A 92 -2.42 -6.16 -3.65
CA SER A 92 -1.09 -6.30 -4.23
C SER A 92 -0.80 -7.70 -4.78
N ILE A 93 -1.62 -8.70 -4.43
CA ILE A 93 -1.46 -10.09 -4.87
C ILE A 93 -2.49 -10.45 -5.93
N VAL A 94 -3.70 -9.89 -5.82
CA VAL A 94 -4.78 -10.16 -6.75
C VAL A 94 -4.38 -9.67 -8.15
N PRO A 95 -4.40 -10.55 -9.17
CA PRO A 95 -4.11 -10.15 -10.54
C PRO A 95 -5.18 -9.17 -11.02
N ARG A 96 -4.71 -8.10 -11.67
CA ARG A 96 -5.59 -7.12 -12.30
C ARG A 96 -5.83 -7.54 -13.75
N ASP A 97 -7.05 -7.34 -14.21
CA ASP A 97 -7.46 -7.55 -15.58
C ASP A 97 -6.73 -6.56 -16.53
N GLU A 98 -6.86 -6.75 -17.85
CA GLU A 98 -6.26 -5.85 -18.86
C GLU A 98 -6.71 -4.39 -18.68
N ASN A 99 -7.93 -4.21 -18.14
CA ASN A 99 -8.52 -2.92 -17.80
C ASN A 99 -8.11 -2.39 -16.41
N GLY A 100 -7.21 -3.07 -15.69
CA GLY A 100 -6.75 -2.70 -14.34
C GLY A 100 -7.73 -3.05 -13.20
N ASN A 101 -8.86 -3.68 -13.53
CA ASN A 101 -9.92 -4.04 -12.59
C ASN A 101 -9.61 -5.36 -11.87
N VAL A 102 -10.09 -5.48 -10.64
CA VAL A 102 -10.03 -6.75 -9.90
C VAL A 102 -11.16 -7.68 -10.33
N PRO A 103 -10.99 -9.02 -10.24
CA PRO A 103 -12.04 -9.97 -10.59
C PRO A 103 -13.35 -9.70 -9.86
N LEU A 104 -14.49 -9.90 -10.52
CA LEU A 104 -15.81 -9.61 -9.95
C LEU A 104 -16.07 -10.41 -8.67
N LEU A 105 -15.77 -11.71 -8.66
CA LEU A 105 -15.95 -12.57 -7.49
C LEU A 105 -15.14 -12.08 -6.29
N PHE A 106 -13.89 -11.67 -6.54
CA PHE A 106 -13.06 -11.07 -5.50
C PHE A 106 -13.65 -9.75 -5.00
N SER A 107 -14.14 -8.90 -5.91
CA SER A 107 -14.76 -7.63 -5.57
C SER A 107 -16.00 -7.79 -4.69
N VAL A 108 -16.87 -8.76 -5.00
CA VAL A 108 -18.07 -9.09 -4.21
C VAL A 108 -17.68 -9.66 -2.85
N PHE A 109 -16.72 -10.59 -2.81
CA PHE A 109 -16.21 -11.14 -1.55
C PHE A 109 -15.62 -10.03 -0.66
N TRP A 110 -14.76 -9.18 -1.23
CA TRP A 110 -14.13 -8.08 -0.52
C TRP A 110 -15.13 -7.03 -0.06
N TYR A 111 -16.16 -6.77 -0.86
CA TYR A 111 -17.29 -5.92 -0.49
C TYR A 111 -17.99 -6.42 0.79
N ILE A 112 -18.27 -7.72 0.89
CA ILE A 112 -18.90 -8.31 2.09
C ILE A 112 -17.99 -8.16 3.30
N VAL A 113 -16.70 -8.47 3.15
CA VAL A 113 -15.70 -8.32 4.22
C VAL A 113 -15.59 -6.86 4.67
N ARG A 114 -15.61 -5.91 3.73
CA ARG A 114 -15.64 -4.48 4.00
C ARG A 114 -16.88 -4.08 4.79
N GLN A 115 -18.07 -4.56 4.41
CA GLN A 115 -19.32 -4.24 5.10
C GLN A 115 -19.30 -4.73 6.55
N LEU A 116 -18.81 -5.96 6.79
CA LEU A 116 -18.64 -6.49 8.14
C LEU A 116 -17.68 -5.63 8.98
N GLY A 117 -16.58 -5.16 8.38
CA GLY A 117 -15.65 -4.24 9.02
C GLY A 117 -16.29 -2.90 9.41
N PHE A 118 -17.14 -2.35 8.54
CA PHE A 118 -17.89 -1.12 8.82
C PHE A 118 -18.93 -1.32 9.94
N THR A 119 -19.63 -2.45 9.95
CA THR A 119 -20.58 -2.77 11.02
C THR A 119 -19.88 -2.89 12.37
N LEU A 120 -18.71 -3.53 12.41
CA LEU A 120 -17.93 -3.64 13.64
C LEU A 120 -17.43 -2.27 14.13
N MET A 121 -16.91 -1.44 13.22
CA MET A 121 -16.51 -0.07 13.52
C MET A 121 -17.69 0.77 14.02
N ALA A 122 -18.86 0.68 13.37
CA ALA A 122 -20.05 1.40 13.79
C ALA A 122 -20.53 0.95 15.18
N SER A 123 -20.43 -0.34 15.50
CA SER A 123 -20.79 -0.84 16.84
C SER A 123 -19.92 -0.23 17.94
N GLY A 124 -18.59 -0.18 17.77
CA GLY A 124 -17.71 0.44 18.76
C GLY A 124 -17.95 1.95 18.89
N PHE A 125 -18.31 2.61 17.78
CA PHE A 125 -18.60 4.03 17.76
C PHE A 125 -19.90 4.35 18.52
N LEU A 126 -20.90 3.48 18.44
CA LEU A 126 -22.20 3.64 19.11
C LEU A 126 -22.16 3.24 20.59
N LEU A 127 -21.42 2.19 20.96
CA LEU A 127 -21.44 1.66 22.32
C LEU A 127 -20.63 2.52 23.31
N LEU A 128 -19.64 3.30 22.82
CA LEU A 128 -18.80 4.27 23.56
C LEU A 128 -17.94 3.70 24.70
N THR A 129 -18.47 2.78 25.51
CA THR A 129 -17.79 2.15 26.64
C THR A 129 -16.91 0.98 26.18
N TRP A 130 -15.78 0.79 26.86
CA TRP A 130 -14.89 -0.34 26.61
C TRP A 130 -15.60 -1.68 26.85
N GLN A 131 -16.31 -1.79 27.97
CA GLN A 131 -16.91 -3.04 28.42
C GLN A 131 -17.99 -3.53 27.46
N ASP A 132 -18.90 -2.64 27.04
CA ASP A 132 -20.00 -3.05 26.17
C ASP A 132 -19.49 -3.33 24.74
N THR A 133 -18.52 -2.53 24.26
CA THR A 133 -17.89 -2.76 22.95
C THR A 133 -17.20 -4.14 22.90
N ILE A 134 -16.39 -4.47 23.91
CA ILE A 134 -15.69 -5.76 23.96
C ILE A 134 -16.67 -6.91 24.14
N ARG A 135 -17.71 -6.77 24.98
CA ARG A 135 -18.75 -7.81 25.11
C ARG A 135 -19.46 -8.09 23.78
N TYR A 136 -19.78 -7.05 23.02
CA TYR A 136 -20.38 -7.23 21.70
C TYR A 136 -19.39 -7.88 20.73
N TRP A 137 -18.13 -7.43 20.70
CA TRP A 137 -17.10 -8.00 19.83
C TRP A 137 -16.77 -9.45 20.16
N ASP A 138 -16.80 -9.80 21.44
CA ASP A 138 -16.64 -11.17 21.94
C ASP A 138 -17.82 -12.07 21.53
N SER A 139 -19.05 -11.55 21.59
CA SER A 139 -20.23 -12.29 21.11
C SER A 139 -20.15 -12.69 19.63
N VAL A 140 -19.52 -11.84 18.81
CA VAL A 140 -19.24 -12.11 17.38
C VAL A 140 -17.83 -12.70 17.16
N HIS A 141 -17.20 -13.20 18.22
CA HIS A 141 -15.91 -13.90 18.23
C HIS A 141 -14.78 -13.13 17.53
N PHE A 142 -14.83 -11.80 17.53
CA PHE A 142 -13.89 -10.94 16.81
C PHE A 142 -13.67 -11.35 15.33
N HIS A 143 -14.68 -11.93 14.68
CA HIS A 143 -14.59 -12.52 13.34
C HIS A 143 -13.87 -11.63 12.30
N VAL A 144 -14.18 -10.34 12.24
CA VAL A 144 -13.51 -9.38 11.34
C VAL A 144 -12.02 -9.29 11.62
N HIS A 145 -11.60 -9.21 12.89
CA HIS A 145 -10.17 -9.13 13.23
C HIS A 145 -9.44 -10.40 12.78
N TRP A 146 -10.03 -11.57 13.02
CA TRP A 146 -9.49 -12.83 12.53
C TRP A 146 -9.39 -12.87 11.01
N ILE A 147 -10.42 -12.41 10.29
CA ILE A 147 -10.41 -12.32 8.82
C ILE A 147 -9.29 -11.38 8.35
N MET A 148 -9.13 -10.19 8.95
CA MET A 148 -8.07 -9.26 8.56
C MET A 148 -6.66 -9.81 8.84
N VAL A 149 -6.46 -10.42 10.01
CA VAL A 149 -5.18 -11.03 10.39
C VAL A 149 -4.83 -12.19 9.46
N THR A 150 -5.79 -13.08 9.18
CA THR A 150 -5.57 -14.20 8.24
C THR A 150 -5.23 -13.71 6.83
N VAL A 151 -5.92 -12.68 6.33
CA VAL A 151 -5.61 -12.07 5.03
C VAL A 151 -4.19 -11.48 5.02
N ILE A 152 -3.80 -10.75 6.07
CA ILE A 152 -2.46 -10.17 6.18
C ILE A 152 -1.38 -11.26 6.21
N ILE A 153 -1.56 -12.30 7.03
CA ILE A 153 -0.60 -13.41 7.15
C ILE A 153 -0.51 -14.18 5.84
N PHE A 154 -1.65 -14.50 5.22
CA PHE A 154 -1.68 -15.18 3.93
C PHE A 154 -0.95 -14.38 2.86
N ALA A 155 -1.22 -13.07 2.78
CA ALA A 155 -0.59 -12.20 1.82
C ALA A 155 0.92 -12.05 2.05
N TRP A 156 1.32 -11.93 3.32
CA TRP A 156 2.73 -11.89 3.71
C TRP A 156 3.45 -13.20 3.37
N LEU A 157 2.84 -14.36 3.65
CA LEU A 157 3.38 -15.67 3.34
C LEU A 157 3.51 -15.87 1.83
N TYR A 158 2.46 -15.56 1.06
CA TYR A 158 2.47 -15.63 -0.39
C TYR A 158 3.59 -14.78 -1.01
N LYS A 159 3.72 -13.53 -0.55
CA LYS A 159 4.81 -12.64 -0.95
C LYS A 159 6.16 -13.24 -0.60
N THR A 160 6.35 -13.69 0.63
CA THR A 160 7.63 -14.25 1.09
C THR A 160 8.05 -15.46 0.24
N LEU A 161 7.11 -16.36 -0.07
CA LEU A 161 7.35 -17.52 -0.93
C LEU A 161 7.64 -17.10 -2.39
N HIS A 162 6.88 -16.15 -2.94
CA HIS A 162 7.05 -15.71 -4.33
C HIS A 162 8.30 -14.84 -4.54
N TYR A 163 8.64 -13.97 -3.59
CA TYR A 163 9.90 -13.21 -3.60
C TYR A 163 11.11 -14.14 -3.42
N ALA A 164 11.04 -15.12 -2.52
CA ALA A 164 12.09 -16.14 -2.39
C ALA A 164 12.27 -16.94 -3.70
N GLY A 165 11.18 -17.32 -4.37
CA GLY A 165 11.22 -17.98 -5.67
C GLY A 165 11.75 -17.09 -6.81
N GLY A 166 11.38 -15.81 -6.82
CA GLY A 166 11.83 -14.82 -7.81
C GLY A 166 13.31 -14.47 -7.70
N THR A 167 13.84 -14.34 -6.48
CA THR A 167 15.27 -14.10 -6.23
C THR A 167 16.12 -15.30 -6.68
N VAL A 168 15.64 -16.53 -6.48
CA VAL A 168 16.30 -17.75 -6.98
C VAL A 168 16.25 -17.85 -8.50
N ARG A 169 15.08 -17.56 -9.12
CA ARG A 169 14.92 -17.59 -10.58
C ARG A 169 15.78 -16.54 -11.29
N ASN A 170 15.84 -15.33 -10.75
CA ASN A 170 16.65 -14.25 -11.32
C ASN A 170 18.16 -14.55 -11.17
N LYS A 171 18.60 -15.07 -10.01
CA LYS A 171 19.99 -15.51 -9.80
C LYS A 171 20.42 -16.63 -10.76
N ASN A 172 19.52 -17.55 -11.09
CA ASN A 172 19.79 -18.63 -12.05
C ASN A 172 19.79 -18.12 -13.50
N SER A 173 18.90 -17.18 -13.86
CA SER A 173 18.90 -16.54 -15.18
C SER A 173 20.16 -15.70 -15.41
N THR A 174 20.59 -14.88 -14.43
CA THR A 174 21.85 -14.12 -14.51
C THR A 174 23.08 -15.05 -14.58
N ARG A 175 23.07 -16.19 -13.86
CA ARG A 175 24.12 -17.20 -13.99
C ARG A 175 24.16 -17.85 -15.37
N ASN A 176 23.01 -18.24 -15.92
CA ASN A 176 22.95 -18.86 -17.25
C ASN A 176 23.39 -17.91 -18.35
N ILE A 177 22.98 -16.63 -18.31
CA ILE A 177 23.44 -15.60 -19.25
C ILE A 177 24.96 -15.40 -19.15
N LYS A 178 25.52 -15.43 -17.94
CA LYS A 178 26.97 -15.32 -17.73
C LYS A 178 27.73 -16.57 -18.21
N VAL A 179 27.12 -17.76 -18.15
CA VAL A 179 27.72 -19.02 -18.64
C VAL A 179 27.68 -19.09 -20.18
N GLU A 180 26.57 -18.69 -20.81
CA GLU A 180 26.46 -18.61 -22.27
C GLU A 180 27.40 -17.54 -22.86
N GLY A 181 27.50 -16.37 -22.22
CA GLY A 181 28.45 -15.32 -22.62
C GLY A 181 29.92 -15.72 -22.50
N ASN A 182 30.23 -16.81 -21.78
CA ASN A 182 31.59 -17.30 -21.58
C ASN A 182 31.90 -18.58 -22.38
N SER A 183 30.92 -19.10 -23.15
CA SER A 183 31.05 -20.34 -23.95
C SER A 183 31.30 -20.09 -25.44
N HIS A 184 31.38 -18.84 -25.90
CA HIS A 184 31.86 -18.48 -27.24
C HIS A 184 33.25 -17.86 -27.16
N ASN A 185 34.25 -18.72 -27.01
CA ASN A 185 35.55 -18.57 -27.66
C ASN A 185 36.37 -19.86 -27.45
N PRO A 186 36.49 -20.70 -28.48
CA PRO A 186 37.65 -21.56 -28.61
C PRO A 186 38.49 -21.13 -29.83
N ILE A 187 39.79 -21.45 -29.72
CA ILE A 187 40.83 -21.46 -30.78
C ILE A 187 41.59 -20.12 -30.92
N SER A 188 42.93 -20.04 -30.95
CA SER A 188 44.05 -20.85 -30.47
C SER A 188 45.33 -20.03 -30.73
N THR A 189 46.23 -20.01 -29.75
CA THR A 189 47.71 -20.11 -29.88
C THR A 189 48.56 -19.12 -30.69
N ASP A 190 49.55 -18.59 -29.98
CA ASP A 190 50.97 -18.47 -30.34
C ASP A 190 51.47 -17.22 -31.09
N SER A 191 52.15 -16.33 -30.37
CA SER A 191 53.60 -16.15 -30.53
C SER A 191 54.13 -15.07 -29.56
N LYS A 192 55.23 -15.42 -28.89
CA LYS A 192 56.13 -14.53 -28.16
C LYS A 192 56.99 -13.74 -29.15
N HIS A 193 57.55 -12.64 -28.66
CA HIS A 193 58.66 -11.82 -29.20
C HIS A 193 58.26 -10.63 -30.08
N GLU A 194 58.15 -9.45 -29.44
CA GLU A 194 58.88 -8.25 -29.87
C GLU A 194 58.90 -7.25 -28.70
N GLU A 195 59.84 -7.50 -27.79
CA GLU A 195 60.38 -6.48 -26.90
C GLU A 195 61.45 -5.70 -27.70
N THR A 196 61.68 -4.44 -27.34
CA THR A 196 62.74 -3.53 -27.82
C THR A 196 62.62 -2.99 -29.26
N GLU A 197 61.97 -1.82 -29.43
CA GLU A 197 62.61 -0.69 -30.14
C GLU A 197 61.91 0.68 -30.09
N GLU A 198 60.66 0.82 -29.63
CA GLU A 198 59.97 2.14 -29.70
C GLU A 198 60.11 3.05 -28.46
N THR A 199 61.03 2.73 -27.55
CA THR A 199 61.36 3.52 -26.34
C THR A 199 62.23 4.75 -26.63
N LYS A 200 62.29 5.28 -27.85
CA LYS A 200 63.16 6.43 -28.17
C LYS A 200 62.56 7.57 -28.98
N ARG A 201 61.25 7.60 -29.30
CA ARG A 201 60.70 8.65 -30.19
C ARG A 201 59.65 9.60 -29.62
N VAL A 202 59.18 9.45 -28.38
CA VAL A 202 58.13 10.35 -27.83
C VAL A 202 58.47 10.91 -26.44
N GLU A 203 59.76 10.98 -26.08
CA GLU A 203 60.24 11.84 -24.99
C GLU A 203 60.31 13.35 -25.38
N GLY A 204 59.89 13.72 -26.60
CA GLY A 204 60.02 15.07 -27.16
C GLY A 204 58.86 16.05 -26.90
N THR A 205 57.74 15.64 -26.30
CA THR A 205 56.54 16.50 -26.19
C THR A 205 55.97 16.62 -24.77
N LYS A 206 56.85 16.58 -23.76
CA LYS A 206 56.56 17.10 -22.41
C LYS A 206 57.33 18.39 -22.15
N LYS A 207 56.97 19.49 -22.82
CA LYS A 207 57.38 20.86 -22.42
C LYS A 207 56.66 21.94 -23.26
N ALA A 208 55.47 22.37 -22.83
CA ALA A 208 54.98 23.74 -23.03
C ALA A 208 53.61 23.90 -22.35
N ARG A 209 53.64 24.61 -21.22
CA ARG A 209 52.76 25.72 -20.81
C ARG A 209 51.25 25.58 -20.94
#